data_AF-A0A940SYL8-F1
#
_entry.id   AF-A0A940SYL8-F1
#
_cell.length_a   1.000
_cell.length_b   1.000
_cell.length_c   1.000
_cell.angle_alpha   90.00
_cell.angle_beta   90.00
_cell.angle_gamma   90.00
#
_symmetry.space_group_name_H-M   'P 1'
#
loop_
_entity.id
_entity.type
_entity.pdbx_description
1 polymer ?
#
loop_
_entity_poly.entity_id
_entity_poly.type
_entity_poly.pdbx_seq_one_letter_code
_entity_poly.pdbx_strand_id
1 'polypeptide(L)'
;MRQIRHVNIADESSRVYCCLRNKVVKLDEEQKKDFCGKCRMYAGDAGGQGVECVWEDMRPVGNPHLVRNPAAELHSNQIKPVANHDHLATCIVVAG
;
A
#
# COMPACT_ATOMS: atom_id res chain seq x y z
N MET A 1 14.43 -1.60 -4.62
CA MET A 1 12.96 -1.57 -4.46
C MET A 1 12.46 -0.21 -4.96
N ARG A 2 11.26 -0.10 -5.56
CA ARG A 2 10.78 1.14 -6.22
C ARG A 2 9.92 1.96 -5.25
N GLN A 3 10.28 3.22 -5.01
CA GLN A 3 9.42 4.14 -4.26
C GLN A 3 8.29 4.65 -5.16
N ILE A 4 7.04 4.45 -4.74
CA ILE A 4 5.84 4.86 -5.46
C ILE A 4 5.15 5.98 -4.69
N ARG A 5 4.72 7.03 -5.41
CA ARG A 5 3.79 8.01 -4.87
C ARG A 5 2.36 7.49 -5.00
N HIS A 6 1.71 7.20 -3.88
CA HIS A 6 0.29 6.87 -3.79
C HIS A 6 -0.51 8.13 -3.47
N VAL A 7 -1.42 8.51 -4.38
CA VAL A 7 -2.39 9.58 -4.17
C VAL A 7 -3.67 8.92 -3.65
N ASN A 8 -3.86 8.94 -2.33
CA ASN A 8 -4.98 8.31 -1.66
C ASN A 8 -6.12 9.31 -1.49
N ILE A 9 -7.08 9.28 -2.42
CA ILE A 9 -8.26 10.13 -2.40
C ILE A 9 -9.27 9.58 -1.39
N ALA A 10 -9.84 10.47 -0.59
CA ALA A 10 -10.88 10.11 0.36
C ALA A 10 -12.14 9.63 -0.38
N ASP A 11 -12.72 8.53 0.09
CA ASP A 11 -14.02 8.07 -0.41
C ASP A 11 -15.18 8.97 0.06
N GLU A 12 -16.41 8.65 -0.34
CA GLU A 12 -17.62 9.39 0.05
C GLU A 12 -17.84 9.46 1.56
N SER A 13 -17.25 8.53 2.32
CA SER A 13 -17.29 8.50 3.79
C SER A 13 -16.07 9.17 4.43
N SER A 14 -15.29 9.92 3.65
CA SER A 14 -14.04 10.55 4.06
C SER A 14 -13.00 9.54 4.57
N ARG A 15 -12.88 8.37 3.94
CA ARG A 15 -11.91 7.34 4.34
C ARG A 15 -10.80 7.17 3.30
N VAL A 16 -9.61 6.82 3.76
CA VAL A 16 -8.44 6.51 2.93
C VAL A 16 -7.76 5.22 3.39
N TYR A 17 -6.99 4.59 2.51
CA TYR A 17 -6.13 3.48 2.90
C TYR A 17 -4.85 4.01 3.55
N CYS A 18 -4.50 3.48 4.72
CA CYS A 18 -3.24 3.75 5.42
C CYS A 18 -2.32 2.54 5.31
N CYS A 19 -1.28 2.63 4.47
CA CYS A 19 -0.30 1.55 4.29
C CYS A 19 0.46 1.23 5.59
N LEU A 20 0.93 2.25 6.31
CA LEU A 20 1.74 2.04 7.53
C LEU A 20 0.98 1.27 8.62
N ARG A 21 -0.33 1.55 8.78
CA ARG A 21 -1.19 0.87 9.77
C ARG A 21 -1.96 -0.31 9.18
N ASN A 22 -1.78 -0.57 7.89
CA ASN A 22 -2.47 -1.58 7.11
C ASN A 22 -3.99 -1.63 7.30
N LYS A 23 -4.67 -0.49 7.20
CA LYS A 23 -6.14 -0.42 7.35
C LYS A 23 -6.76 0.78 6.65
N VAL A 24 -8.07 0.73 6.44
CA VAL A 24 -8.87 1.91 6.04
C VAL A 24 -9.14 2.77 7.27
N VAL A 25 -8.91 4.07 7.17
CA VAL A 25 -9.09 5.05 8.26
C VAL A 25 -9.95 6.20 7.79
N LYS A 26 -10.69 6.82 8.72
CA LYS A 26 -11.33 8.11 8.47
C LYS A 26 -10.27 9.21 8.42
N LEU A 27 -10.30 10.05 7.40
CA LEU A 27 -9.37 11.16 7.20
C LEU A 27 -9.91 12.44 7.82
N ASP A 28 -9.99 12.47 9.15
CA ASP A 28 -10.30 13.66 9.91
C ASP A 28 -9.02 14.37 10.39
N GLU A 29 -9.19 15.49 11.11
CA GLU A 29 -8.08 16.31 11.60
C GLU A 29 -7.20 15.58 12.62
N GLU A 30 -7.77 14.67 13.42
CA GLU A 30 -7.01 13.82 14.32
C GLU A 30 -6.12 12.86 13.51
N GLN A 31 -6.68 12.18 12.52
CA GLN A 31 -5.91 11.31 11.62
C GLN A 31 -4.80 12.09 10.90
N LYS A 32 -5.07 13.30 10.42
CA LYS A 32 -4.07 14.14 9.74
C LYS A 32 -2.95 14.58 10.69
N LYS A 33 -3.28 15.09 11.87
CA LYS A 33 -2.30 15.66 12.81
C LYS A 33 -1.51 14.60 13.56
N ASP A 34 -2.21 13.62 14.12
CA ASP A 34 -1.59 12.68 15.06
C ASP A 34 -0.97 11.47 14.40
N PHE A 35 -1.43 11.11 13.21
CA PHE A 35 -0.92 9.95 12.47
C PHE A 35 -0.21 10.36 11.18
N CYS A 36 -0.86 11.07 10.26
CA CYS A 36 -0.22 11.44 8.99
C CYS A 36 0.97 12.40 9.21
N GLY A 37 0.83 13.42 10.05
CA GLY A 37 1.89 14.40 10.35
C GLY A 37 3.13 13.80 11.02
N LYS A 38 3.02 12.59 11.58
CA LYS A 38 4.14 11.83 12.18
C LYS A 38 4.56 10.63 11.33
N CYS A 39 3.89 10.39 10.20
CA CYS A 39 4.11 9.22 9.36
C CYS A 39 5.28 9.46 8.39
N ARG A 40 6.29 8.58 8.42
CA ARG A 40 7.44 8.64 7.51
C ARG A 40 7.10 8.55 6.02
N MET A 41 5.91 8.03 5.70
CA MET A 41 5.44 7.87 4.31
C MET A 41 4.65 9.10 3.84
N TYR A 42 4.23 9.99 4.73
CA TYR A 42 3.39 11.13 4.35
C TYR A 42 4.16 12.12 3.47
N ALA A 43 3.53 12.56 2.38
CA ALA A 43 4.15 13.42 1.37
C ALA A 43 3.28 14.60 0.93
N GLY A 44 2.05 14.72 1.43
CA GLY A 44 1.15 15.83 1.10
C GLY A 44 -0.33 15.51 1.34
N ASP A 45 -1.19 16.47 1.07
CA ASP A 45 -2.64 16.45 1.31
C ASP A 45 -3.46 16.19 0.03
N ALA A 46 -2.79 15.84 -1.09
CA ALA A 46 -3.42 15.59 -2.39
C ALA A 46 -4.39 16.71 -2.81
N GLY A 47 -4.01 17.98 -2.61
CA GLY A 47 -4.85 19.14 -2.93
C GLY A 47 -6.11 19.24 -2.06
N GLY A 48 -6.04 18.77 -0.82
CA GLY A 48 -7.16 18.76 0.14
C GLY A 48 -8.16 17.62 -0.04
N GLN A 49 -8.03 16.79 -1.08
CA GLN A 49 -8.97 15.69 -1.36
C GLN A 49 -8.59 14.36 -0.68
N GLY A 50 -7.43 14.30 -0.03
CA GLY A 50 -6.89 13.04 0.47
C GLY A 50 -5.54 13.19 1.12
N VAL A 51 -4.66 12.21 0.89
CA VAL A 51 -3.25 12.27 1.28
C VAL A 51 -2.36 11.65 0.22
N GLU A 52 -1.18 12.22 0.03
CA GLU A 52 -0.11 11.62 -0.73
C GLU A 52 0.83 10.88 0.21
N CYS A 53 1.18 9.65 -0.16
CA CYS A 53 2.09 8.82 0.60
C CYS A 53 3.14 8.20 -0.33
N VAL A 54 4.39 8.09 0.11
CA VAL A 54 5.47 7.43 -0.63
C VAL A 54 5.98 6.23 0.16
N TRP A 55 5.96 5.05 -0.45
CA TRP A 55 6.55 3.83 0.14
C TRP A 55 7.12 2.91 -0.93
N GLU A 56 7.86 1.90 -0.48
CA GLU A 56 8.36 0.82 -1.34
C GLU A 56 7.22 -0.14 -1.65
N ASP A 57 6.62 0.01 -2.83
CA ASP A 57 5.55 -0.88 -3.29
C ASP A 57 6.12 -1.91 -4.28
N MET A 58 5.94 -3.18 -3.95
CA MET A 58 6.39 -4.30 -4.79
C MET A 58 5.36 -4.69 -5.85
N ARG A 59 4.14 -4.15 -5.78
CA ARG A 59 3.08 -4.42 -6.76
C ARG A 59 3.39 -3.70 -8.08
N PRO A 60 2.92 -4.23 -9.23
CA PRO A 60 3.10 -3.60 -10.53
C PRO A 60 2.10 -2.44 -10.74
N VAL A 61 2.16 -1.42 -9.90
CA VAL A 61 1.28 -0.23 -9.94
C VAL A 61 1.92 0.96 -10.65
N GLY A 62 1.12 1.96 -11.02
CA GLY A 62 1.60 3.21 -11.63
C GLY A 62 2.46 4.05 -10.69
N ASN A 63 3.10 5.10 -11.21
CA ASN A 63 3.76 6.13 -10.39
C ASN A 63 3.51 7.52 -11.02
N PRO A 64 2.59 8.35 -10.47
CA PRO A 64 1.84 8.10 -9.24
C PRO A 64 0.79 6.99 -9.39
N HIS A 65 0.47 6.29 -8.28
CA HIS A 65 -0.65 5.36 -8.16
C HIS A 65 -1.85 6.07 -7.54
N LEU A 66 -2.94 6.19 -8.29
CA LEU A 66 -4.15 6.87 -7.82
C LEU A 66 -5.11 5.87 -7.15
N VAL A 67 -5.38 6.08 -5.87
CA VAL A 67 -6.27 5.22 -5.07
C VAL A 67 -7.57 5.98 -4.80
N ARG A 68 -8.69 5.47 -5.34
CA ARG A 68 -10.05 6.00 -5.10
C ARG A 68 -10.95 5.08 -4.27
N ASN A 69 -10.57 3.80 -4.15
CA ASN A 69 -11.29 2.81 -3.35
C ASN A 69 -10.35 2.27 -2.26
N PRO A 70 -10.46 2.77 -1.02
CA PRO A 70 -9.60 2.36 0.09
C PRO A 70 -9.67 0.86 0.41
N ALA A 71 -10.84 0.24 0.27
CA ALA A 71 -11.03 -1.17 0.58
C ALA A 71 -10.37 -2.08 -0.48
N ALA A 72 -10.52 -1.72 -1.77
CA ALA A 72 -9.86 -2.42 -2.85
C ALA A 72 -8.33 -2.32 -2.75
N GLU A 73 -7.81 -1.15 -2.38
CA GLU A 73 -6.37 -0.94 -2.17
C GLU A 73 -5.85 -1.74 -0.97
N LEU A 74 -6.57 -1.74 0.16
CA LEU A 74 -6.22 -2.57 1.32
C LEU A 74 -6.09 -4.04 0.91
N HIS A 75 -7.08 -4.56 0.18
CA HIS A 75 -7.10 -5.95 -0.29
C HIS A 75 -5.94 -6.22 -1.26
N SER A 76 -5.74 -5.35 -2.26
CA SER A 76 -4.63 -5.46 -3.22
C SER A 76 -3.27 -5.49 -2.52
N ASN A 77 -3.08 -4.68 -1.48
CA ASN A 77 -1.84 -4.61 -0.73
C ASN A 77 -1.64 -5.77 0.27
N GLN A 78 -2.63 -6.66 0.46
CA GLN A 78 -2.43 -7.92 1.21
C GLN A 78 -1.89 -9.05 0.33
N ILE A 79 -2.03 -8.94 -1.00
CA ILE A 79 -1.66 -10.01 -1.92
C ILE A 79 -0.14 -10.04 -2.03
N LYS A 80 0.48 -10.99 -1.32
CA LYS A 80 1.89 -11.30 -1.48
C LYS A 80 2.04 -12.21 -2.70
N PRO A 81 2.73 -11.78 -3.78
CA PRO A 81 3.11 -12.72 -4.82
C PRO A 81 4.08 -13.73 -4.19
N VAL A 82 3.62 -14.97 -4.02
CA VAL A 82 4.51 -16.07 -3.67
C VAL A 82 5.28 -16.38 -4.94
N ALA A 83 6.57 -16.05 -4.98
CA ALA A 83 7.42 -16.59 -6.02
C ALA A 83 7.42 -18.11 -5.84
N ASN A 84 6.89 -18.85 -6.83
CA ASN A 84 7.13 -20.28 -6.93
C ASN A 84 8.63 -20.46 -7.20
N HIS A 85 9.43 -20.42 -6.14
CA HIS A 85 10.74 -21.06 -6.18
C HIS A 85 10.46 -22.56 -6.05
N ASP A 86 10.59 -23.29 -7.16
CA ASP A 86 10.56 -24.74 -7.21
C ASP A 86 11.70 -25.31 -6.35
N HIS A 87 11.47 -25.44 -5.05
CA HIS A 87 12.42 -26.04 -4.11
C HIS A 87 12.39 -27.57 -4.12
N LEU A 88 11.63 -28.21 -5.03
CA LEU A 88 11.43 -29.66 -5.05
C LEU A 88 12.41 -30.46 -5.92
N ALA A 89 13.44 -29.84 -6.52
CA ALA A 89 14.35 -30.52 -7.43
C ALA A 89 15.52 -31.33 -6.78
N THR A 90 15.43 -31.77 -5.52
CA THR A 90 16.58 -32.41 -4.82
C THR A 90 16.35 -33.84 -4.31
N CYS A 91 15.46 -34.62 -4.93
CA CYS A 91 15.35 -36.06 -4.61
C CYS A 91 15.32 -36.94 -5.88
N ILE A 92 16.45 -37.00 -6.59
CA ILE A 92 16.81 -38.18 -7.39
C ILE A 92 18.17 -38.63 -6.89
N VAL A 93 18.18 -39.48 -5.86
CA VAL A 93 19.33 -40.33 -5.57
C VAL A 93 19.14 -41.65 -6.31
N VAL A 94 20.09 -41.86 -7.21
CA VAL A 94 20.38 -42.99 -8.09
C VAL A 94 19.96 -44.35 -7.51
N ALA A 95 19.12 -45.07 -8.25
CA ALA A 95 19.01 -46.52 -8.12
C ALA A 95 20.28 -47.16 -8.72
N GLY A 96 21.05 -47.85 -7.88
CA GLY A 96 22.17 -48.70 -8.25
C GLY A 96 21.98 -50.08 -7.66
#